data_AF-A0AAJ1UEB0-F1
#
_entry.id   AF-A0AAJ1UEB0-F1
#
_cell.length_a   1.000
_cell.length_b   1.000
_cell.length_c   1.000
_cell.angle_alpha   90.00
_cell.angle_beta   90.00
_cell.angle_gamma   90.00
#
_symmetry.space_group_name_H-M   'P 1'
#
loop_
_entity.id
_entity.type
_entity.pdbx_description
1 polymer ?
#
loop_
_entity_poly.entity_id
_entity_poly.type
_entity_poly.pdbx_seq_one_letter_code
_entity_poly.pdbx_strand_id
1 'polypeptide(L)'
;PQYEVMINGMLQKERLLDIIENFLLFQESKEEDFDPNGNKIGDKKTVIKILAAYHQYFAVKKAVEKTKVAVSEEGDRKIGVIWHTQGSGKSFSMVYYAAQLVKELNNPTIVVLTDRNDLDDQLFSTFSKSKDILRQT
;
A
#
# COMPACT_ATOMS: atom_id res chain seq x y z
N PRO A 1 -13.58 18.31 -19.98
CA PRO A 1 -12.21 18.25 -19.39
C PRO A 1 -12.07 17.26 -18.22
N GLN A 2 -12.78 17.44 -17.10
CA GLN A 2 -12.60 16.58 -15.91
C GLN A 2 -13.02 15.12 -16.13
N TYR A 3 -14.17 14.89 -16.77
CA TYR A 3 -14.61 13.53 -17.14
C TYR A 3 -13.65 12.85 -18.12
N GLU A 4 -13.13 13.60 -19.09
CA GLU A 4 -12.19 13.10 -20.07
C GLU A 4 -10.88 12.65 -19.42
N VAL A 5 -10.36 13.40 -18.44
CA VAL A 5 -9.19 13.00 -17.65
C VAL A 5 -9.46 11.73 -16.83
N MET A 6 -10.66 11.59 -16.25
CA MET A 6 -11.02 10.36 -15.52
C MET A 6 -11.15 9.16 -16.47
N ILE A 7 -11.84 9.34 -17.59
CA ILE A 7 -12.10 8.29 -18.59
C ILE A 7 -10.78 7.83 -19.23
N ASN A 8 -9.98 8.76 -19.74
CA ASN A 8 -8.70 8.47 -20.39
C ASN A 8 -7.56 8.24 -19.40
N GLY A 9 -7.78 8.55 -18.12
CA GLY A 9 -6.85 8.31 -17.03
C GLY A 9 -7.24 7.06 -16.25
N MET A 10 -7.87 7.25 -15.08
CA MET A 10 -8.18 6.19 -14.13
C MET A 10 -8.98 5.03 -14.71
N LEU A 11 -9.93 5.30 -15.61
CA LEU A 11 -10.87 4.29 -16.13
C LEU A 11 -10.38 3.55 -17.39
N GLN A 12 -9.14 3.78 -17.83
CA GLN A 12 -8.54 2.90 -18.84
C GLN A 12 -8.56 1.46 -18.33
N LYS A 13 -9.03 0.53 -19.15
CA LYS A 13 -9.32 -0.86 -18.75
C LYS A 13 -8.18 -1.49 -17.95
N GLU A 14 -6.96 -1.41 -18.46
CA GLU A 14 -5.77 -2.00 -17.85
C GLU A 14 -5.46 -1.34 -16.51
N ARG A 15 -5.57 -0.01 -16.43
CA ARG A 15 -5.33 0.76 -15.19
C ARG A 15 -6.40 0.49 -14.15
N LEU A 16 -7.67 0.42 -14.54
CA LEU A 16 -8.77 0.15 -13.63
C LEU A 16 -8.64 -1.24 -13.01
N LEU A 17 -8.30 -2.25 -13.81
CA LEU A 17 -8.04 -3.60 -13.31
C LEU A 17 -6.83 -3.64 -12.37
N ASP A 18 -5.72 -2.97 -12.73
CA ASP A 18 -4.54 -2.88 -11.86
C ASP A 18 -4.84 -2.16 -10.54
N ILE A 19 -5.66 -1.11 -10.58
CA ILE A 19 -6.10 -0.40 -9.38
C ILE A 19 -6.90 -1.33 -8.45
N ILE A 20 -7.87 -2.06 -9.01
CA ILE A 20 -8.75 -2.93 -8.23
C ILE A 20 -7.95 -4.08 -7.61
N GLU A 21 -7.00 -4.67 -8.35
CA GLU A 21 -6.25 -5.83 -7.88
C GLU A 21 -5.09 -5.45 -6.95
N ASN A 22 -4.36 -4.37 -7.24
CA ASN A 22 -3.06 -4.09 -6.64
C ASN A 22 -2.99 -2.80 -5.82
N PHE A 23 -4.02 -1.95 -5.86
CA PHE A 23 -4.02 -0.64 -5.21
C PHE A 23 -5.27 -0.35 -4.36
N LEU A 24 -5.95 -1.41 -3.92
CA LEU A 24 -6.97 -1.37 -2.88
C LEU A 24 -6.46 -2.11 -1.63
N LEU A 25 -6.49 -1.45 -0.48
CA LEU A 25 -6.25 -2.06 0.82
C LEU A 25 -7.57 -2.18 1.58
N PHE A 26 -7.73 -3.30 2.26
CA PHE A 26 -8.78 -3.52 3.24
C PHE A 26 -8.09 -3.69 4.58
N GLN A 27 -8.43 -2.85 5.55
CA GLN A 27 -7.87 -2.90 6.90
C GLN A 27 -9.01 -3.06 7.90
N GLU A 28 -8.86 -4.02 8.82
CA GLU A 28 -9.78 -4.14 9.95
C GLU A 28 -9.44 -3.08 11.02
N SER A 29 -10.47 -2.35 11.44
CA SER A 29 -10.47 -1.52 12.63
C SER A 29 -11.38 -2.16 13.68
N LYS A 30 -10.97 -2.06 14.94
CA LYS A 30 -11.81 -2.40 16.09
C LYS A 30 -12.19 -1.11 16.77
N GLU A 31 -13.48 -0.83 16.80
CA GLU A 31 -14.04 0.26 17.57
C GLU A 31 -14.73 -0.34 18.79
N GLU A 32 -14.58 0.29 19.95
CA GLU A 32 -15.29 -0.16 21.14
C GLU A 32 -16.79 0.09 20.95
N ASP A 33 -17.59 -0.93 21.26
CA ASP A 33 -19.04 -0.87 21.17
C ASP A 33 -19.62 -0.63 22.56
N PHE A 34 -20.59 0.28 22.65
CA PHE A 34 -21.16 0.73 23.92
C PHE A 34 -22.70 0.61 23.90
N ASP A 35 -23.28 0.21 25.02
CA ASP A 35 -24.73 0.27 25.21
C ASP A 35 -25.21 1.74 25.37
N PRO A 36 -26.52 2.01 25.31
CA PRO A 36 -27.06 3.35 25.54
C PRO A 36 -26.75 3.95 26.92
N ASN A 37 -26.29 3.14 27.88
CA ASN A 37 -25.92 3.56 29.23
C ASN A 37 -24.40 3.82 29.36
N GLY A 38 -23.62 3.66 28.28
CA GLY A 38 -22.18 3.87 28.25
C GLY A 38 -21.33 2.67 28.71
N ASN A 39 -21.91 1.48 28.88
CA ASN A 39 -21.16 0.27 29.21
C ASN A 39 -20.59 -0.38 27.95
N LYS A 40 -19.31 -0.77 27.97
CA LYS A 40 -18.69 -1.51 26.86
C LYS A 40 -19.35 -2.88 26.70
N ILE A 41 -19.92 -3.14 25.53
CA ILE A 41 -20.61 -4.40 25.19
C ILE A 41 -19.80 -5.30 24.25
N GLY A 42 -18.73 -4.79 23.67
CA GLY A 42 -17.82 -5.57 22.83
C GLY A 42 -16.90 -4.70 21.99
N ASP A 43 -16.30 -5.33 20.97
CA ASP A 43 -15.58 -4.63 19.91
C ASP A 43 -16.36 -4.79 18.61
N LYS A 44 -16.71 -3.67 17.97
CA LYS A 44 -17.26 -3.64 16.62
C LYS A 44 -16.12 -3.70 15.63
N LYS A 45 -16.12 -4.72 14.77
CA LYS A 45 -15.19 -4.81 13.64
C LYS A 45 -15.72 -3.99 12.46
N THR A 46 -14.92 -3.05 12.00
CA THR A 46 -15.20 -2.24 10.81
C THR A 46 -14.09 -2.45 9.79
N VAL A 47 -14.46 -2.77 8.53
CA VAL A 47 -13.50 -2.88 7.44
C VAL A 47 -13.38 -1.54 6.74
N ILE A 48 -12.17 -0.99 6.72
CA ILE A 48 -11.84 0.26 6.02
C ILE A 48 -11.24 -0.09 4.66
N LYS A 49 -11.89 0.35 3.58
CA LYS A 49 -11.37 0.26 2.22
C LYS A 49 -10.58 1.53 1.88
N ILE A 50 -9.32 1.37 1.52
CA ILE A 50 -8.40 2.45 1.17
C ILE A 50 -7.98 2.28 -0.29
N LEU A 51 -8.21 3.30 -1.11
CA LEU A 51 -7.76 3.37 -2.49
C LEU A 51 -6.48 4.21 -2.56
N ALA A 52 -5.48 3.75 -3.32
CA ALA A 52 -4.28 4.53 -3.55
C ALA A 52 -4.59 5.87 -4.26
N ALA A 53 -3.94 6.93 -3.81
CA ALA A 53 -3.92 8.20 -4.51
C ALA A 53 -3.09 8.12 -5.79
N TYR A 54 -3.34 9.01 -6.76
CA TYR A 54 -2.70 8.97 -8.08
C TYR A 54 -1.16 8.98 -8.00
N HIS A 55 -0.58 9.79 -7.10
CA HIS A 55 0.87 9.88 -6.93
C HIS A 55 1.45 8.58 -6.37
N GLN A 56 0.73 7.89 -5.49
CA GLN A 56 1.14 6.59 -4.95
C GLN A 56 1.11 5.53 -6.06
N TYR A 57 0.04 5.48 -6.86
CA TYR A 57 -0.08 4.54 -7.98
C TYR A 57 1.11 4.66 -8.93
N PHE A 58 1.34 5.86 -9.49
CA PHE A 58 2.40 6.04 -10.48
C PHE A 58 3.80 5.92 -9.89
N ALA A 59 4.03 6.38 -8.65
CA ALA A 59 5.33 6.23 -7.99
C ALA A 59 5.68 4.76 -7.75
N VAL A 60 4.72 3.97 -7.28
CA VAL A 60 4.92 2.55 -7.03
C VAL A 60 5.15 1.78 -8.34
N LYS A 61 4.33 1.99 -9.38
CA LYS A 61 4.56 1.35 -10.69
C LYS A 61 5.95 1.64 -11.22
N LYS A 62 6.38 2.91 -11.16
CA LYS A 62 7.74 3.30 -11.60
C LYS A 62 8.82 2.61 -10.76
N ALA A 63 8.62 2.51 -9.44
CA ALA A 63 9.57 1.83 -8.57
C ALA A 63 9.66 0.32 -8.87
N VAL A 64 8.53 -0.38 -9.03
CA VAL A 64 8.52 -1.82 -9.36
C VAL A 64 9.29 -2.09 -10.66
N GLU A 65 9.02 -1.31 -11.71
CA GLU A 65 9.72 -1.48 -12.99
C GLU A 65 11.22 -1.18 -12.87
N LYS A 66 11.61 -0.16 -12.09
CA LYS A 66 13.03 0.10 -11.82
C LYS A 66 13.68 -1.01 -11.02
N THR A 67 12.97 -1.63 -10.09
CA THR A 67 13.48 -2.76 -9.32
C THR A 67 13.69 -3.98 -10.20
N LYS A 68 12.75 -4.31 -11.09
CA LYS A 68 12.90 -5.41 -12.07
C LYS A 68 14.16 -5.23 -12.92
N VAL A 69 14.40 -4.01 -13.42
CA VAL A 69 15.61 -3.69 -14.18
C VAL A 69 16.86 -3.80 -13.31
N ALA A 70 16.84 -3.26 -12.09
CA ALA A 70 17.99 -3.26 -11.19
C ALA A 70 18.41 -4.68 -10.76
N VAL A 71 17.46 -5.62 -10.67
CA VAL A 71 17.73 -7.00 -10.25
C VAL A 71 17.96 -7.98 -11.40
N SER A 72 17.88 -7.53 -12.65
CA SER A 72 18.18 -8.37 -13.81
C SER A 72 19.66 -8.79 -13.83
N GLU A 73 20.03 -9.71 -14.72
CA GLU A 73 21.43 -10.17 -14.86
C GLU A 73 22.39 -9.02 -15.18
N GLU A 74 21.95 -8.07 -16.02
CA GLU A 74 22.71 -6.87 -16.43
C GLU A 74 22.49 -5.67 -15.50
N GLY A 75 21.66 -5.82 -14.46
CA GLY A 75 21.26 -4.75 -13.56
C GLY A 75 22.36 -4.32 -12.57
N ASP A 76 22.40 -3.04 -12.24
CA ASP A 76 23.40 -2.45 -11.34
C ASP A 76 23.08 -2.59 -9.84
N ARG A 77 21.98 -3.30 -9.51
CA ARG A 77 21.45 -3.49 -8.15
C ARG A 77 21.06 -2.20 -7.44
N LYS A 78 20.92 -1.08 -8.17
CA LYS A 78 20.54 0.21 -7.62
C LYS A 78 19.15 0.61 -8.09
N ILE A 79 18.36 1.08 -7.14
CA ILE A 79 17.05 1.68 -7.38
C ILE A 79 17.12 3.19 -7.09
N GLY A 80 15.97 3.83 -6.89
CA GLY A 80 15.89 5.27 -6.65
C GLY A 80 15.23 5.62 -5.31
N VAL A 81 15.03 6.93 -5.12
CA VAL A 81 14.34 7.49 -3.96
C VAL A 81 12.98 8.01 -4.42
N ILE A 82 11.91 7.65 -3.70
CA ILE A 82 10.61 8.31 -3.81
C ILE A 82 10.51 9.34 -2.69
N TRP A 83 10.36 10.61 -3.07
CA TRP A 83 10.13 11.70 -2.13
C TRP A 83 8.62 11.96 -1.98
N HIS A 84 8.12 11.79 -0.76
CA HIS A 84 6.75 12.11 -0.37
C HIS A 84 6.75 13.30 0.60
N THR A 85 5.72 14.14 0.56
CA THR A 85 5.47 15.11 1.63
C THR A 85 4.85 14.44 2.86
N GLN A 86 4.95 15.05 4.03
CA GLN A 86 4.33 14.55 5.26
C GLN A 86 2.81 14.44 5.11
N GLY A 87 2.22 13.37 5.65
CA GLY A 87 0.78 13.12 5.56
C GLY A 87 0.29 12.60 4.19
N SER A 88 1.16 12.46 3.18
CA SER A 88 0.77 11.98 1.84
C SER A 88 0.57 10.46 1.72
N GLY A 89 0.60 9.73 2.84
CA GLY A 89 0.42 8.27 2.88
C GLY A 89 1.63 7.49 2.36
N LYS A 90 2.86 7.90 2.66
CA LYS A 90 4.09 7.19 2.24
C LYS A 90 4.09 5.70 2.67
N SER A 91 3.60 5.41 3.88
CA SER A 91 3.50 4.03 4.39
C SER A 91 2.62 3.15 3.51
N PHE A 92 1.51 3.67 2.98
CA PHE A 92 0.69 2.93 2.01
C PHE A 92 1.43 2.68 0.70
N SER A 93 2.18 3.67 0.18
CA SER A 93 3.05 3.45 -0.99
C SER A 93 4.04 2.29 -0.74
N MET A 94 4.61 2.19 0.47
CA MET A 94 5.53 1.11 0.83
C MET A 94 4.82 -0.25 0.83
N VAL A 95 3.59 -0.35 1.33
CA VAL A 95 2.80 -1.59 1.30
C VAL A 95 2.47 -2.00 -0.14
N TYR A 96 1.97 -1.08 -0.98
CA TYR A 96 1.68 -1.37 -2.39
C TYR A 96 2.91 -1.83 -3.16
N TYR A 97 4.06 -1.21 -2.88
CA TYR A 97 5.34 -1.60 -3.47
C TYR A 97 5.77 -3.00 -3.01
N ALA A 98 5.76 -3.25 -1.71
CA ALA A 98 6.10 -4.56 -1.14
C ALA A 98 5.20 -5.68 -1.69
N ALA A 99 3.89 -5.47 -1.72
CA ALA A 99 2.92 -6.43 -2.27
C ALA A 99 3.20 -6.79 -3.73
N GLN A 100 3.53 -5.80 -4.55
CA GLN A 100 3.90 -6.05 -5.95
C GLN A 100 5.24 -6.78 -6.05
N LEU A 101 6.26 -6.45 -5.25
CA LEU A 101 7.50 -7.21 -5.27
C LEU A 101 7.31 -8.67 -4.87
N VAL A 102 6.45 -8.96 -3.89
CA VAL A 102 6.09 -10.33 -3.50
C VAL A 102 5.50 -11.11 -4.68
N LYS A 103 4.62 -10.49 -5.47
CA LYS A 103 4.04 -11.10 -6.68
C LYS A 103 5.05 -11.26 -7.82
N GLU A 104 5.85 -10.23 -8.08
CA GLU A 104 6.64 -10.09 -9.31
C GLU A 104 8.05 -10.68 -9.21
N LEU A 105 8.62 -10.80 -8.01
CA LEU A 105 10.01 -11.22 -7.78
C LEU A 105 10.14 -12.51 -6.96
N ASN A 106 9.18 -13.42 -7.12
CA ASN A 106 9.18 -14.74 -6.46
C ASN A 106 9.32 -14.63 -4.93
N ASN A 107 8.50 -13.78 -4.30
CA ASN A 107 8.44 -13.59 -2.85
C ASN A 107 9.80 -13.24 -2.18
N PRO A 108 10.42 -12.10 -2.52
CA PRO A 108 11.70 -11.72 -1.94
C PRO A 108 11.56 -11.31 -0.47
N THR A 109 12.66 -11.41 0.28
CA THR A 109 12.73 -10.82 1.64
C THR A 109 12.82 -9.29 1.54
N ILE A 110 11.94 -8.60 2.26
CA ILE A 110 11.90 -7.13 2.32
C ILE A 110 12.34 -6.69 3.72
N VAL A 111 13.38 -5.87 3.78
CA VAL A 111 13.87 -5.26 5.02
C VAL A 111 13.47 -3.79 5.04
N VAL A 112 12.70 -3.38 6.04
CA VAL A 112 12.30 -2.00 6.27
C VAL A 112 13.15 -1.45 7.42
N LEU A 113 13.82 -0.33 7.19
CA LEU A 113 14.66 0.34 8.20
C LEU A 113 14.08 1.72 8.50
N THR A 114 13.92 2.00 9.78
CA THR A 114 13.46 3.31 10.31
C THR A 114 14.41 3.81 11.37
N ASP A 115 14.55 5.13 11.46
CA ASP A 115 15.43 5.78 12.44
C ASP A 115 14.77 5.95 13.83
N ARG A 116 13.45 5.75 13.95
CA ARG A 116 12.69 5.99 15.19
C ARG A 116 11.72 4.87 15.51
N ASN A 117 11.65 4.49 16.79
CA ASN A 117 10.77 3.41 17.27
C ASN A 117 9.28 3.71 17.07
N ASP A 118 8.83 4.94 17.32
CA ASP A 118 7.42 5.31 17.14
C ASP A 118 6.99 5.27 15.66
N LEU A 119 7.92 5.55 14.75
CA LEU A 119 7.69 5.38 13.32
C LEU A 119 7.67 3.91 12.92
N ASP A 120 8.53 3.09 13.52
CA ASP A 120 8.54 1.64 13.32
C ASP A 120 7.20 1.02 13.75
N ASP A 121 6.68 1.38 14.92
CA ASP A 121 5.37 0.92 15.41
C ASP A 121 4.24 1.29 14.43
N GLN A 122 4.27 2.50 13.86
CA GLN A 122 3.29 2.94 12.87
C GLN A 122 3.39 2.15 11.56
N LEU A 123 4.60 1.89 11.07
CA LEU A 123 4.81 1.07 9.88
C LEU A 123 4.41 -0.37 10.13
N PHE A 124 4.84 -0.96 11.24
CA PHE A 124 4.48 -2.30 11.66
C PHE A 124 2.95 -2.47 11.71
N SER A 125 2.24 -1.53 12.33
CA SER A 125 0.76 -1.53 12.36
C SER A 125 0.17 -1.46 10.94
N THR A 126 0.71 -0.61 10.07
CA THR A 126 0.25 -0.50 8.67
C THR A 126 0.44 -1.80 7.91
N PHE A 127 1.62 -2.41 7.98
CA PHE A 127 1.92 -3.69 7.31
C PHE A 127 1.09 -4.84 7.90
N SER A 128 0.99 -4.91 9.23
CA SER A 128 0.22 -5.95 9.94
C SER A 128 -1.28 -5.90 9.65
N LYS A 129 -1.84 -4.73 9.33
CA LYS A 129 -3.23 -4.57 8.90
C LYS A 129 -3.44 -4.85 7.41
N SER A 130 -2.37 -5.04 6.66
CA SER A 130 -2.39 -5.25 5.20
C SER A 130 -1.92 -6.65 4.80
N LYS A 131 -2.15 -7.65 5.66
CA LYS A 131 -1.76 -9.06 5.43
C LYS A 131 -2.32 -9.63 4.13
N ASP A 132 -3.57 -9.31 3.79
CA ASP A 132 -4.25 -9.83 2.62
C ASP A 132 -3.52 -9.48 1.31
N ILE A 133 -3.15 -8.21 1.14
CA ILE A 133 -2.44 -7.77 -0.07
C ILE A 133 -0.99 -8.26 -0.09
N LEU A 134 -0.38 -8.43 1.09
CA LEU A 134 0.98 -8.93 1.26
C LEU A 134 1.07 -10.47 1.19
N ARG A 135 -0.07 -11.17 1.07
CA ARG A 135 -0.16 -12.64 1.05
C ARG A 135 0.48 -13.31 2.25
N GLN A 136 0.40 -12.67 3.42
CA GLN A 136 0.89 -13.23 4.68
C GLN A 136 -0.22 -14.06 5.35
N THR A 137 0.12 -15.28 5.77
CA THR A 137 -0.77 -16.20 6.52
C THR A 137 -0.45 -16.16 8.01
#